data_AF-A0A5C9C7G6-F1
#
_entry.id   AF-A0A5C9C7G6-F1
#
_cell.length_a   1.000
_cell.length_b   1.000
_cell.length_c   1.000
_cell.angle_alpha   90.00
_cell.angle_beta   90.00
_cell.angle_gamma   90.00
#
_symmetry.space_group_name_H-M   'P 1'
#
loop_
_entity.id
_entity.type
_entity.pdbx_description
1 polymer ?
#
loop_
_entity_poly.entity_id
_entity_poly.type
_entity_poly.pdbx_seq_one_letter_code
_entity_poly.pdbx_strand_id
1 'polypeptide(L)'
;MTQKIPNLPPVTGFMRQFSLSILLPFIKKPDSQPASFPQFDSSVFSRPDQSELLAMEEEICPLVEAEVYLIYGRKADAEKVLAQGVRTGRITTREVAQFWSNQGNASGRMATD
;
A
#
# COMPACT_ATOMS: atom_id res chain seq x y z
N MET A 1 8.21 40.56 -46.21
CA MET A 1 6.82 40.30 -46.69
C MET A 1 6.66 38.78 -46.67
N THR A 2 5.75 38.11 -45.96
CA THR A 2 4.41 38.48 -45.51
C THR A 2 3.95 37.46 -44.45
N GLN A 3 3.51 38.00 -43.31
CA GLN A 3 2.33 37.66 -42.52
C GLN A 3 2.09 36.22 -42.03
N LYS A 4 2.37 36.09 -40.72
CA LYS A 4 1.84 35.11 -39.76
C LYS A 4 0.34 35.31 -39.60
N ILE A 5 -0.46 34.27 -39.84
CA ILE A 5 -1.91 34.23 -39.55
C ILE A 5 -2.11 33.24 -38.39
N PRO A 6 -2.39 33.68 -37.15
CA PRO A 6 -2.94 32.79 -36.13
C PRO A 6 -4.46 32.73 -36.28
N ASN A 7 -4.98 31.54 -36.59
CA ASN A 7 -6.41 31.27 -36.70
C ASN A 7 -7.09 31.23 -35.32
N LEU A 8 -8.02 32.18 -35.13
CA LEU A 8 -9.35 32.13 -34.49
C LEU A 8 -9.53 31.71 -32.98
N PRO A 9 -10.57 32.26 -32.30
CA PRO A 9 -10.72 32.32 -30.84
C PRO A 9 -11.64 31.19 -30.26
N PRO A 10 -11.96 31.17 -28.94
CA PRO A 10 -12.24 29.98 -28.12
C PRO A 10 -13.71 29.52 -28.14
N VAL A 11 -13.99 28.27 -27.76
CA VAL A 11 -15.35 27.82 -27.44
C VAL A 11 -15.34 26.93 -26.20
N THR A 12 -15.79 27.52 -25.09
CA THR A 12 -16.40 26.80 -23.97
C THR A 12 -17.62 26.03 -24.48
N GLY A 13 -17.73 24.73 -24.18
CA GLY A 13 -18.89 23.96 -24.60
C GLY A 13 -18.95 22.62 -23.91
N PHE A 14 -19.79 22.55 -22.88
CA PHE A 14 -20.40 21.36 -22.31
C PHE A 14 -20.25 20.10 -23.19
N MET A 15 -19.39 19.17 -22.74
CA MET A 15 -19.31 17.82 -23.28
C MET A 15 -20.66 17.13 -23.00
N ARG A 16 -21.57 17.18 -23.97
CA ARG A 16 -22.83 16.44 -23.93
C ARG A 16 -22.50 14.96 -24.08
N GLN A 17 -22.72 14.18 -23.02
CA GLN A 17 -22.79 12.73 -23.08
C GLN A 17 -23.97 12.36 -23.99
N PHE A 18 -23.69 11.87 -25.19
CA PHE A 18 -24.71 11.24 -26.01
C PHE A 18 -24.79 9.77 -25.62
N SER A 19 -25.89 9.38 -24.95
CA SER A 19 -26.20 7.98 -24.68
C SER A 19 -26.61 7.29 -25.98
N LEU A 20 -25.94 6.20 -26.35
CA LEU A 20 -26.23 5.36 -27.52
C LEU A 20 -27.48 4.47 -27.33
N SER A 21 -28.40 4.82 -26.43
CA SER A 21 -29.60 4.04 -26.14
C SER A 21 -30.80 4.34 -27.05
N ILE A 22 -30.67 5.28 -28.00
CA ILE A 22 -31.79 5.73 -28.86
C ILE A 22 -31.63 5.30 -30.33
N LEU A 23 -30.63 4.49 -30.67
CA LEU A 23 -30.35 4.12 -32.08
C LEU A 23 -30.69 2.67 -32.46
N LEU A 24 -31.82 2.12 -32.03
CA LEU A 24 -32.37 0.93 -32.69
C LEU A 24 -33.89 1.03 -32.83
N PRO A 25 -34.43 1.14 -34.07
CA PRO A 25 -35.86 1.06 -34.32
C PRO A 25 -36.32 -0.40 -34.26
N PHE A 26 -37.52 -0.59 -33.73
CA PHE A 26 -38.36 -1.78 -33.76
C PHE A 26 -38.05 -2.78 -34.90
N ILE A 27 -37.37 -3.88 -34.57
CA ILE A 27 -37.40 -5.12 -35.36
C ILE A 27 -38.14 -6.18 -34.52
N LYS A 28 -39.31 -6.59 -35.02
CA LYS A 28 -40.15 -7.66 -34.46
C LYS A 28 -39.49 -9.05 -34.66
N LYS A 29 -39.65 -9.90 -33.64
CA LYS A 29 -39.44 -11.37 -33.48
C LYS A 29 -39.34 -12.22 -34.77
N PRO A 30 -38.56 -13.33 -34.81
CA PRO A 30 -38.96 -14.55 -34.09
C PRO A 30 -37.83 -15.29 -33.35
N ASP A 31 -38.25 -16.24 -32.50
CA ASP A 31 -37.43 -17.11 -31.65
C ASP A 31 -36.19 -17.67 -32.36
N SER A 32 -35.01 -17.29 -31.88
CA SER A 32 -33.77 -17.99 -32.16
C SER A 32 -32.87 -17.86 -30.94
N GLN A 33 -32.60 -19.03 -30.36
CA GLN A 33 -31.62 -19.41 -29.34
C GLN A 33 -30.67 -18.30 -28.87
N PRO A 34 -30.44 -18.13 -27.54
CA PRO A 34 -29.43 -17.19 -27.08
C PRO A 34 -28.09 -17.58 -27.70
N ALA A 35 -27.56 -16.72 -28.56
CA ALA A 35 -26.24 -16.89 -29.12
C ALA A 35 -25.26 -17.05 -27.95
N SER A 36 -24.63 -18.22 -27.87
CA SER A 36 -23.54 -18.47 -26.95
C SER A 36 -22.42 -17.52 -27.32
N PHE A 37 -22.31 -16.40 -26.59
CA PHE A 37 -21.10 -15.59 -26.61
C PHE A 37 -19.93 -16.53 -26.27
N PRO A 38 -18.89 -16.65 -27.11
CA PRO A 38 -17.70 -17.35 -26.68
C PRO A 38 -17.20 -16.63 -25.43
N GLN A 39 -17.13 -17.36 -24.32
CA GLN A 39 -16.52 -16.86 -23.10
C GLN A 39 -15.08 -16.50 -23.45
N PHE A 40 -14.75 -15.21 -23.42
CA PHE A 40 -13.36 -14.80 -23.45
C PHE A 40 -12.76 -15.31 -22.14
N ASP A 41 -12.06 -16.44 -22.21
CA ASP A 41 -11.23 -16.90 -21.10
C ASP A 41 -10.35 -15.73 -20.68
N SER A 42 -10.53 -15.29 -19.44
CA SER A 42 -9.76 -14.20 -18.84
C SER A 42 -8.28 -14.48 -19.08
N SER A 43 -7.65 -13.61 -19.89
CA SER A 43 -6.25 -13.72 -20.30
C SER A 43 -5.35 -14.02 -19.09
N VAL A 44 -4.47 -15.03 -19.21
CA VAL A 44 -3.44 -15.36 -18.21
C VAL A 44 -2.53 -14.16 -17.93
N PHE A 45 -2.47 -13.20 -18.86
CA PHE A 45 -1.67 -11.97 -18.78
C PHE A 45 -2.27 -10.88 -17.88
N SER A 46 -3.51 -11.03 -17.42
CA SER A 46 -4.15 -10.09 -16.48
C SER A 46 -4.14 -10.60 -15.04
N ARG A 47 -3.36 -11.64 -14.74
CA ARG A 47 -3.16 -12.05 -13.34
C ARG A 47 -2.40 -10.92 -12.65
N PRO A 48 -2.92 -10.35 -11.55
CA PRO A 48 -2.11 -9.45 -10.73
C PRO A 48 -0.86 -10.22 -10.31
N ASP A 49 0.31 -9.66 -10.61
CA ASP A 49 1.58 -10.23 -10.21
C ASP A 49 1.53 -10.48 -8.70
N GLN A 50 1.85 -11.70 -8.28
CA GLN A 50 1.86 -12.09 -6.86
C GLN A 50 2.93 -11.34 -6.03
N SER A 51 3.64 -10.38 -6.64
CA SER A 51 4.58 -9.48 -5.98
C SER A 51 3.90 -8.54 -4.97
N GLU A 52 2.60 -8.28 -5.08
CA GLU A 52 1.85 -7.48 -4.10
C GLU A 52 1.78 -8.18 -2.72
N LEU A 53 1.95 -9.51 -2.66
CA LEU A 53 1.99 -10.27 -1.41
C LEU A 53 3.28 -10.07 -0.60
N LEU A 54 4.32 -9.45 -1.20
CA LEU A 54 5.57 -9.13 -0.51
C LEU A 54 5.56 -7.72 0.10
N ALA A 55 4.50 -6.92 -0.10
CA ALA A 55 4.42 -5.54 0.36
C ALA A 55 3.87 -5.37 1.79
N MET A 56 3.54 -6.46 2.48
CA MET A 56 3.27 -6.43 3.92
C MET A 56 4.60 -6.61 4.67
N GLU A 57 5.39 -5.54 4.72
CA GLU A 57 6.49 -5.45 5.67
C GLU A 57 5.89 -5.44 7.08
N GLU A 58 5.94 -6.57 7.76
CA GLU A 58 5.53 -6.68 9.16
C GLU A 58 6.49 -5.84 10.01
N GLU A 59 6.03 -4.69 10.49
CA GLU A 59 6.85 -3.81 11.33
C GLU A 59 7.17 -4.51 12.65
N ILE A 60 8.47 -4.69 12.90
CA ILE A 60 8.98 -5.34 14.11
C ILE A 60 8.61 -4.49 15.34
N CYS A 61 8.25 -5.16 16.44
CA CYS A 61 8.01 -4.50 17.71
C CYS A 61 9.27 -3.75 18.18
N PRO A 62 9.20 -2.44 18.51
CA PRO A 62 10.36 -1.65 18.92
C PRO A 62 11.13 -2.21 20.14
N LEU A 63 10.46 -2.94 21.04
CA LEU A 63 11.12 -3.58 22.18
C LEU A 63 12.07 -4.70 21.75
N VAL A 64 11.63 -5.51 20.78
CA VAL A 64 12.41 -6.63 20.24
C VAL A 64 13.59 -6.09 19.44
N GLU A 65 13.36 -5.06 18.62
CA GLU A 65 14.43 -4.43 17.86
C GLU A 65 15.50 -3.81 18.79
N ALA A 66 15.08 -3.17 19.89
CA ALA A 66 15.99 -2.65 20.90
C ALA A 66 16.80 -3.74 21.61
N GLU A 67 16.21 -4.91 21.88
CA GLU A 67 16.92 -6.06 22.44
C GLU A 67 18.03 -6.56 21.51
N VAL A 68 17.72 -6.68 20.21
CA VAL A 68 18.70 -7.08 19.19
C VAL A 68 19.87 -6.09 19.18
N TYR A 69 19.60 -4.78 19.21
CA TYR A 69 20.69 -3.80 19.29
C TYR A 69 21.55 -3.95 20.54
N LEU A 70 20.96 -4.27 21.69
CA LEU A 70 21.73 -4.51 22.92
C LEU A 70 22.62 -5.75 22.83
N ILE A 71 22.14 -6.84 22.25
CA ILE A 71 22.92 -8.07 22.03
C ILE A 71 24.19 -7.75 21.22
N TYR A 72 24.08 -6.87 20.22
CA TYR A 72 25.22 -6.42 19.40
C TYR A 72 26.01 -5.25 20.02
N GLY A 73 25.75 -4.87 21.27
CA GLY A 73 26.46 -3.79 21.96
C GLY A 73 26.10 -2.37 21.47
N ARG A 74 25.07 -2.23 20.63
CA ARG A 74 24.62 -0.96 20.05
C ARG A 74 23.58 -0.26 20.93
N LYS A 75 23.97 0.06 22.18
CA LYS A 75 23.06 0.69 23.15
C LYS A 75 22.43 2.00 22.66
N ALA A 76 23.20 2.84 21.98
CA ALA A 76 22.72 4.13 21.46
C ALA A 76 21.58 3.97 20.44
N ASP A 77 21.60 2.89 19.66
CA ASP A 77 20.56 2.64 18.66
C ASP A 77 19.32 1.99 19.30
N ALA A 78 19.51 1.14 20.31
CA ALA A 78 18.41 0.67 21.16
C ALA A 78 17.64 1.84 21.80
N GLU A 79 18.35 2.83 22.34
CA GLU A 79 17.72 4.02 22.92
C GLU A 79 16.91 4.83 21.89
N LYS A 80 17.43 4.98 20.66
CA LYS A 80 16.72 5.68 19.58
C LYS A 80 15.43 4.97 19.20
N VAL A 81 15.47 3.65 19.05
CA VAL A 81 14.30 2.86 18.67
C VAL A 81 13.24 2.88 19.76
N LEU A 82 13.64 2.78 21.02
CA LEU A 82 12.69 2.92 22.14
C LEU A 82 12.08 4.32 22.19
N ALA A 83 12.88 5.37 22.01
CA ALA A 83 12.38 6.74 21.95
C ALA A 83 11.42 6.95 20.76
N GLN A 84 11.74 6.40 19.60
CA GLN A 84 10.86 6.42 18.43
C GLN A 84 9.56 5.65 18.71
N GLY A 85 9.63 4.47 19.30
CA GLY A 85 8.47 3.65 19.66
C GLY A 85 7.52 4.36 20.63
N VAL A 86 8.06 5.11 21.59
CA VAL A 86 7.25 5.94 22.50
C VAL A 86 6.59 7.09 21.74
N ARG A 87 7.33 7.75 20.84
CA ARG A 87 6.82 8.87 20.03
C ARG A 87 5.73 8.44 19.07
N THR A 88 5.82 7.24 18.50
CA THR A 88 4.80 6.68 17.60
C THR A 88 3.64 6.04 18.36
N GLY A 89 3.72 5.93 19.69
CA GLY A 89 2.70 5.32 20.54
C GLY A 89 2.61 3.80 20.42
N ARG A 90 3.59 3.15 19.77
CA ARG A 90 3.66 1.68 19.66
C ARG A 90 4.04 1.02 20.98
N ILE A 91 4.78 1.74 21.82
CA ILE A 91 5.18 1.31 23.16
C ILE A 91 4.98 2.45 24.15
N THR A 92 4.85 2.10 25.41
CA THR A 92 4.67 3.04 26.52
C THR A 92 5.99 3.31 27.23
N THR A 93 6.08 4.46 27.90
CA THR A 93 7.24 4.79 28.75
C THR A 93 7.45 3.79 29.88
N ARG A 94 6.38 3.14 30.35
CA ARG A 94 6.45 2.08 31.36
C ARG A 94 7.14 0.83 30.83
N GLU A 95 6.81 0.42 29.60
CA GLU A 95 7.46 -0.74 28.94
C GLU A 95 8.94 -0.47 28.70
N VAL A 96 9.31 0.76 28.30
CA VAL A 96 10.72 1.16 28.19
C VAL A 96 11.44 1.06 29.53
N ALA A 97 10.83 1.52 30.63
CA ALA A 97 11.43 1.41 31.96
C ALA A 97 11.60 -0.05 32.40
N GLN A 98 10.61 -0.90 32.14
CA GLN A 98 10.68 -2.34 32.42
C GLN A 98 11.76 -3.02 31.59
N PHE A 99 11.88 -2.67 30.30
CA PHE A 99 12.93 -3.17 29.43
C PHE A 99 14.31 -2.93 30.03
N TRP A 100 14.64 -1.69 30.41
CA TRP A 100 15.93 -1.37 31.01
C TRP A 100 16.16 -2.05 32.37
N SER A 101 15.11 -2.16 33.19
CA SER A 101 15.19 -2.89 34.47
C SER A 101 15.52 -4.37 34.27
N ASN A 102 14.96 -5.00 33.23
CA ASN A 102 15.21 -6.40 32.93
C ASN A 102 16.62 -6.63 32.41
N GLN A 103 17.17 -5.69 31.64
CA GLN A 103 18.55 -5.78 31.13
C GLN A 103 19.59 -5.73 32.26
N GLY A 104 19.38 -4.88 33.28
CA GLY A 104 20.25 -4.85 34.47
C GLY A 104 20.29 -6.18 35.23
N ASN A 105 19.17 -6.89 35.28
CA ASN A 105 19.08 -8.22 35.91
C ASN A 105 19.64 -9.33 35.02
N ALA A 106 19.51 -9.23 33.69
CA ALA A 106 20.03 -10.21 32.74
C ALA A 106 21.57 -10.20 32.70
N SER A 107 22.20 -9.03 32.70
CA SER A 107 23.67 -8.91 32.75
C SER A 107 24.27 -9.51 34.03
N GLY A 108 23.54 -9.52 35.14
CA GLY A 108 23.98 -10.15 36.40
C GLY A 108 23.95 -11.68 36.36
N ARG A 109 23.12 -12.29 35.51
CA ARG A 109 22.98 -13.77 35.40
C ARG A 109 24.01 -14.40 34.48
N MET A 110 24.56 -13.65 33.53
CA MET A 110 25.60 -14.17 32.61
C MET A 110 27.03 -14.13 33.22
N ALA A 111 27.20 -13.53 34.40
CA ALA A 111 28.51 -13.41 35.06
C ALA A 111 28.82 -14.55 36.05
N THR A 112 27.92 -15.52 36.21
CA THR A 112 28.00 -16.59 37.23
C THR A 112 28.14 -18.01 36.67
N ASP A 113 28.33 -18.17 35.36
CA ASP A 113 28.64 -19.47 34.73
C ASP A 113 30.10 -19.52 34.23
#